data_AF-A0A524IGN0-F1
#
_entry.id   AF-A0A524IGN0-F1
#
_cell.length_a   1.000
_cell.length_b   1.000
_cell.length_c   1.000
_cell.angle_alpha   90.00
_cell.angle_beta   90.00
_cell.angle_gamma   90.00
#
_symmetry.space_group_name_H-M   'P 1'
#
loop_
_entity.id
_entity.type
_entity.pdbx_description
1 polymer ?
#
loop_
_entity_poly.entity_id
_entity_poly.type
_entity_poly.pdbx_seq_one_letter_code
_entity_poly.pdbx_strand_id
1 'polypeptide(L)'
;MVLGPKHTSPVPPKTPVRIFVGTETAQARAERIFVWSIDVVRDPSRTYEIYLMKELNGFDRRRWLTGFTNYRFAIPELAGGSGRAIYNDVDQIY
;
A
#
# COMPACT_ATOMS: atom_id res chain seq x y z
N MET A 1 0.34 6.86 -2.90
CA MET A 1 -0.96 7.57 -2.90
C MET A 1 -1.37 7.81 -1.47
N VAL A 2 -2.01 8.94 -1.18
CA VAL A 2 -2.50 9.25 0.18
C VAL A 2 -3.99 9.49 0.11
N LEU A 3 -4.75 8.73 0.90
CA LEU A 3 -6.16 8.97 1.14
C LEU A 3 -6.28 9.72 2.47
N GLY A 4 -6.45 11.04 2.40
CA GLY A 4 -6.66 11.88 3.58
C GLY A 4 -8.02 11.60 4.25
N PRO A 5 -8.26 12.11 5.47
CA PRO A 5 -9.56 12.01 6.12
C PRO A 5 -10.67 12.61 5.25
N LYS A 6 -11.84 11.97 5.21
CA LYS A 6 -13.01 12.48 4.47
C LYS A 6 -13.71 13.64 5.19
N HIS A 7 -13.54 13.74 6.50
CA HIS A 7 -14.11 14.80 7.33
C HIS A 7 -13.04 15.46 8.18
N THR A 8 -13.14 16.78 8.33
CA THR A 8 -12.38 17.52 9.32
C THR A 8 -12.93 17.19 10.71
N SER A 9 -12.12 16.55 11.55
CA SER A 9 -12.46 16.28 12.94
C SER A 9 -11.71 17.24 13.87
N PRO A 10 -12.34 17.72 14.96
CA PRO A 10 -11.66 18.52 15.98
C PRO A 10 -10.74 17.68 16.88
N VAL A 11 -10.80 16.35 16.77
CA VAL A 11 -9.95 15.41 17.50
C VAL A 11 -8.58 15.30 16.82
N PRO A 12 -7.48 15.16 17.57
CA PRO A 12 -6.16 14.92 16.99
C PRO A 12 -6.15 13.77 15.96
N PRO A 13 -5.40 13.89 14.86
CA PRO A 13 -5.38 12.88 13.82
C PRO A 13 -4.84 11.55 14.36
N LYS A 14 -5.56 10.46 14.08
CA LYS A 14 -5.10 9.10 14.38
C LYS A 14 -3.83 8.79 13.59
N THR A 15 -2.95 7.95 14.14
CA THR A 15 -1.74 7.46 13.44
C THR A 15 -2.13 6.91 12.06
N PRO A 16 -1.48 7.34 10.96
CA PRO A 16 -1.80 6.85 9.62
C PRO A 16 -1.67 5.32 9.51
N VAL A 17 -2.49 4.72 8.65
CA VAL A 17 -2.34 3.33 8.25
C VAL A 17 -1.45 3.28 7.01
N ARG A 18 -0.31 2.58 7.10
CA ARG A 18 0.63 2.40 5.98
C ARG A 18 0.41 1.04 5.33
N ILE A 19 0.06 1.05 4.05
CA ILE A 19 -0.24 -0.13 3.25
C ILE A 19 0.75 -0.21 2.09
N PHE A 20 1.53 -1.27 2.06
CA PHE A 20 2.53 -1.56 1.05
C PHE A 20 1.97 -2.61 0.10
N VAL A 21 1.85 -2.27 -1.18
CA VAL A 21 1.13 -3.09 -2.16
C VAL A 21 2.09 -3.65 -3.19
N GLY A 22 2.24 -4.97 -3.22
CA GLY A 22 2.95 -5.65 -4.30
C GLY A 22 2.14 -5.57 -5.60
N THR A 23 2.73 -4.94 -6.63
CA THR A 23 2.08 -4.80 -7.94
C THR A 23 3.11 -4.69 -9.08
N GLU A 24 2.64 -4.69 -10.32
CA GLU A 24 3.46 -4.50 -11.51
C GLU A 24 2.72 -3.62 -12.53
N THR A 25 3.45 -3.03 -13.48
CA THR A 25 2.90 -2.05 -14.44
C THR A 25 1.68 -2.57 -15.21
N ALA A 26 1.65 -3.87 -15.53
CA ALA A 26 0.52 -4.50 -16.23
C ALA A 26 -0.78 -4.51 -15.41
N GLN A 27 -0.70 -4.32 -14.10
CA GLN A 27 -1.82 -4.42 -13.15
C GLN A 27 -2.44 -3.06 -12.77
N ALA A 28 -2.21 -2.00 -13.55
CA ALA A 28 -2.73 -0.65 -13.26
C ALA A 28 -4.27 -0.60 -13.04
N ARG A 29 -5.05 -1.52 -13.64
CA ARG A 29 -6.48 -1.63 -13.36
C ARG A 29 -6.76 -2.20 -11.96
N ALA A 30 -6.02 -3.23 -11.55
CA ALA A 30 -6.13 -3.78 -10.20
C ALA A 30 -5.69 -2.75 -9.15
N GLU A 31 -4.62 -1.99 -9.40
CA GLU A 31 -4.19 -0.88 -8.51
C GLU A 31 -5.36 0.08 -8.21
N ARG A 32 -6.14 0.45 -9.24
CA ARG A 32 -7.30 1.34 -9.08
C ARG A 32 -8.41 0.71 -8.26
N ILE A 33 -8.73 -0.56 -8.49
CA ILE A 33 -9.77 -1.27 -7.74
C ILE A 33 -9.36 -1.47 -6.28
N PHE A 34 -8.10 -1.81 -6.03
CA PHE A 34 -7.54 -1.93 -4.69
C PHE A 34 -7.72 -0.62 -3.90
N VAL A 35 -7.26 0.51 -4.46
CA VAL A 35 -7.39 1.82 -3.79
C VAL A 35 -8.85 2.21 -3.59
N TRP A 36 -9.72 1.94 -4.58
CA TRP A 36 -11.16 2.19 -4.45
C TRP A 36 -11.78 1.38 -3.31
N SER A 37 -11.48 0.09 -3.20
CA SER A 37 -12.04 -0.78 -2.15
C SER A 37 -11.70 -0.27 -0.75
N ILE A 38 -10.44 0.15 -0.53
CA ILE A 38 -10.02 0.76 0.72
C ILE A 38 -10.77 2.08 0.96
N ASP A 39 -10.90 2.95 -0.04
CA ASP A 39 -11.59 4.22 0.16
C ASP A 39 -13.07 4.03 0.56
N VAL A 40 -13.72 2.98 0.07
CA VAL A 40 -15.10 2.65 0.41
C VAL A 40 -15.24 2.24 1.88
N VAL A 41 -14.37 1.37 2.40
CA VAL A 41 -14.55 0.74 3.72
C VAL A 41 -13.75 1.36 4.87
N ARG A 42 -12.76 2.21 4.57
CA ARG A 42 -11.87 2.77 5.59
C ARG A 42 -12.58 3.63 6.63
N ASP A 43 -11.97 3.77 7.80
CA ASP A 43 -12.37 4.79 8.77
C ASP A 43 -12.20 6.19 8.14
N PRO A 44 -13.29 6.95 7.93
CA PRO A 44 -13.23 8.23 7.22
C PRO A 44 -12.50 9.31 8.02
N SER A 45 -12.25 9.12 9.31
CA SER A 45 -11.49 10.05 10.16
C SER A 45 -9.97 9.84 10.11
N ARG A 46 -9.49 8.82 9.37
CA ARG A 46 -8.09 8.38 9.42
C ARG A 46 -7.41 8.49 8.05
N THR A 47 -6.12 8.84 8.09
CA THR A 47 -5.25 8.86 6.90
C THR A 47 -4.76 7.47 6.55
N TYR A 48 -4.76 7.15 5.25
CA TYR A 48 -4.20 5.92 4.71
C TYR A 48 -3.12 6.25 3.67
N GLU A 49 -1.92 5.75 3.90
CA GLU A 49 -0.74 5.92 3.05
C GLU A 49 -0.52 4.62 2.28
N ILE A 50 -0.79 4.64 0.98
CA ILE A 50 -0.74 3.47 0.10
C ILE A 50 0.49 3.56 -0.80
N TYR A 51 1.43 2.65 -0.62
CA TYR A 51 2.70 2.56 -1.33
C TYR A 51 2.61 1.46 -2.37
N LEU A 52 2.44 1.82 -3.64
CA LEU A 52 2.47 0.88 -4.76
C LEU A 52 3.93 0.50 -5.04
N MET A 53 4.30 -0.74 -4.75
CA MET A 53 5.65 -1.26 -4.93
C MET A 53 5.74 -1.97 -6.27
N LYS A 54 6.36 -1.29 -7.24
CA LYS A 54 6.66 -1.80 -8.59
C LYS A 54 8.05 -1.38 -9.00
N GLU A 55 8.70 -2.21 -9.80
CA GLU A 55 10.06 -1.95 -10.34
C GLU A 55 11.08 -1.50 -9.27
N LEU A 56 11.06 -2.09 -8.07
CA LEU A 56 12.04 -1.78 -7.03
C LEU A 56 13.43 -2.26 -7.46
N ASN A 57 14.42 -1.38 -7.31
CA ASN A 57 15.82 -1.68 -7.60
C ASN A 57 16.40 -2.67 -6.58
N GLY A 58 17.48 -3.36 -6.96
CA GLY A 58 18.22 -4.27 -6.06
C GLY A 58 17.66 -5.69 -5.98
N PHE A 59 16.62 -6.01 -6.74
CA PHE A 59 16.04 -7.35 -6.81
C PHE A 59 16.34 -8.04 -8.14
N ASP A 60 16.87 -9.26 -8.11
CA ASP A 60 16.87 -10.15 -9.27
C ASP A 60 15.52 -10.86 -9.39
N ARG A 61 14.70 -10.41 -10.35
CA ARG A 61 13.32 -10.84 -10.53
C ARG A 61 13.15 -11.94 -11.58
N ARG A 62 14.23 -12.38 -12.24
CA ARG A 62 14.16 -13.28 -13.42
C ARG A 62 13.44 -14.61 -13.18
N ARG A 63 13.34 -15.06 -11.92
CA ARG A 63 12.70 -16.32 -11.52
C ARG A 63 11.43 -16.15 -10.69
N TRP A 64 10.91 -14.92 -10.59
CA TRP A 64 9.70 -14.67 -9.82
C TRP A 64 8.48 -14.97 -10.65
N LEU A 65 7.42 -15.44 -9.98
CA LEU A 65 6.13 -15.66 -10.63
C LEU A 65 5.45 -14.34 -10.99
N THR A 66 5.61 -13.32 -10.13
CA THR A 66 5.09 -11.97 -10.33
C THR A 66 6.21 -10.95 -10.22
N GLY A 67 6.04 -9.75 -10.79
CA GLY A 67 7.01 -8.66 -10.67
C GLY A 67 7.31 -8.19 -9.24
N PHE A 68 6.54 -8.67 -8.24
CA PHE A 68 6.58 -8.24 -6.85
C PHE A 68 6.71 -9.37 -5.82
N THR A 69 6.91 -10.63 -6.25
CA THR A 69 6.91 -11.84 -5.39
C THR A 69 7.67 -11.71 -4.06
N ASN A 70 8.79 -10.98 -4.04
CA ASN A 70 9.64 -10.80 -2.85
C ASN A 70 9.71 -9.35 -2.34
N TYR A 71 8.88 -8.44 -2.85
CA TYR A 71 8.91 -7.05 -2.45
C TYR A 71 8.59 -6.82 -0.97
N ARG A 72 7.82 -7.69 -0.33
CA ARG A 72 7.57 -7.65 1.12
C ARG A 72 8.84 -7.53 1.98
N PHE A 73 9.99 -8.04 1.50
CA PHE A 73 11.27 -7.93 2.21
C PHE A 73 11.87 -6.52 2.19
N ALA A 74 11.43 -5.64 1.28
CA ALA A 74 11.84 -4.23 1.25
C ALA A 74 11.09 -3.36 2.28
N ILE A 75 9.96 -3.83 2.82
CA ILE A 75 9.09 -3.01 3.68
C ILE A 75 9.79 -2.47 4.92
N PRO A 76 10.63 -3.22 5.66
CA PRO A 76 11.33 -2.67 6.81
C PRO A 76 12.18 -1.45 6.45
N GLU A 77 12.89 -1.49 5.32
CA GLU A 77 13.69 -0.36 4.82
C GLU A 77 12.80 0.80 4.37
N LEU A 78 11.77 0.52 3.56
CA LEU A 78 10.82 1.54 3.09
C LEU A 78 10.04 2.20 4.24
N ALA A 79 9.88 1.51 5.36
CA ALA A 79 9.25 2.02 6.58
C ALA A 79 10.25 2.66 7.56
N GLY A 80 11.54 2.75 7.21
CA GLY A 80 12.59 3.31 8.05
C GLY A 80 12.82 2.54 9.35
N GLY A 81 12.61 1.22 9.33
CA GLY A 81 12.81 0.33 10.49
C GLY A 81 11.89 0.59 11.68
N SER A 82 10.77 1.33 11.49
CA SER A 82 9.95 1.79 12.61
C SER A 82 8.43 1.70 12.33
N GLY A 83 7.65 1.71 13.41
CA GLY A 83 6.18 1.72 13.37
C GLY A 83 5.56 0.40 12.92
N ARG A 84 4.36 0.48 12.31
CA ARG A 84 3.62 -0.69 11.79
C ARG A 84 3.35 -0.52 10.30
N ALA A 85 3.27 -1.64 9.59
CA ALA A 85 3.01 -1.70 8.15
C ALA A 85 2.08 -2.87 7.84
N ILE A 86 1.23 -2.71 6.83
CA ILE A 86 0.43 -3.78 6.23
C ILE A 86 1.01 -4.06 4.85
N TYR A 87 1.15 -5.33 4.48
CA TYR A 87 1.45 -5.74 3.12
C TYR A 87 0.22 -6.37 2.47
N ASN A 88 -0.03 -6.01 1.21
CA ASN A 88 -1.08 -6.60 0.40
C ASN A 88 -0.55 -6.92 -1.00
N ASP A 89 -1.11 -7.96 -1.61
CA ASP A 89 -1.02 -8.13 -3.07
C ASP A 89 -2.14 -7.31 -3.72
N VAL A 90 -1.92 -6.82 -4.94
CA VAL A 90 -2.86 -5.89 -5.61
C VAL A 90 -4.20 -6.52 -5.98
N ASP A 91 -4.31 -7.85 -5.99
CA ASP A 91 -5.51 -8.61 -6.34
C ASP A 91 -6.46 -8.85 -5.15
N GLN A 92 -6.13 -8.32 -3.97
CA GLN A 92 -7.00 -8.32 -2.80
C GLN A 92 -8.03 -7.17 -2.85
N ILE A 93 -9.19 -7.38 -2.21
CA ILE A 93 -10.31 -6.42 -2.15
C ILE A 93 -10.86 -6.38 -0.73
N TYR A 94 -11.39 -5.22 -0.32
CA TYR A 94 -12.01 -4.96 0.98
C TYR A 94 -13.49 -4.59 0.88
#